data_AF-A0A8J2SJA4-F1
#
_entry.id   AF-A0A8J2SJA4-F1
#
_cell.length_a   1.000
_cell.length_b   1.000
_cell.length_c   1.000
_cell.angle_alpha   90.00
_cell.angle_beta   90.00
_cell.angle_gamma   90.00
#
_symmetry.space_group_name_H-M   'P 1'
#
loop_
_entity.id
_entity.type
_entity.pdbx_description
1 polymer ?
#
loop_
_entity_poly.entity_id
_entity_poly.type
_entity_poly.pdbx_seq_one_letter_code
_entity_poly.pdbx_strand_id
1 'polypeptide(L)'
;MPKALDVIHKLAVSGLVTATLFGIYTCVDGTRHIVAARKKEAARMAAAGEAPKPPPKHEKYFSWSGTASELLRHVRPEMRQLLRDALDAQMFVAIVTLSPQTSLIREVTRLLFPKDFQLIIIRGNDGNWFYGGQGSSRGKQPHIASAVEELSHAHAAQISRRSTLLIDDDAQNINDALVNGVNAILYAPHDPSCLQRGVAALGEA
;
A
#
# COMPACT_ATOMS: atom_id res chain seq x y z
N MET A 1 -4.87 -21.05 -10.53
CA MET A 1 -5.14 -20.24 -9.31
C MET A 1 -6.58 -19.75 -9.35
N PRO A 2 -7.52 -20.33 -8.57
CA PRO A 2 -8.86 -19.79 -8.40
C PRO A 2 -9.08 -19.37 -6.93
N LYS A 3 -8.49 -18.24 -6.49
CA LYS A 3 -8.45 -17.89 -5.04
C LYS A 3 -8.59 -16.41 -4.65
N ALA A 4 -8.31 -15.45 -5.54
CA ALA A 4 -8.44 -14.01 -5.25
C ALA A 4 -9.86 -13.49 -5.56
N LEU A 5 -10.46 -13.95 -6.66
CA LEU A 5 -11.86 -13.68 -6.98
C LEU A 5 -12.85 -14.13 -5.89
N ASP A 6 -12.65 -15.29 -5.25
CA ASP A 6 -13.53 -15.74 -4.13
C ASP A 6 -13.41 -14.83 -2.90
N VAL A 7 -12.20 -14.30 -2.67
CA VAL A 7 -11.91 -13.35 -1.60
C VAL A 7 -12.59 -12.02 -1.91
N ILE A 8 -12.51 -11.54 -3.15
CA ILE A 8 -13.15 -10.28 -3.56
C ILE A 8 -14.68 -10.40 -3.66
N HIS A 9 -15.24 -11.49 -4.16
CA HIS A 9 -16.70 -11.68 -4.16
C HIS A 9 -17.29 -11.69 -2.74
N LYS A 10 -16.54 -12.20 -1.75
CA LYS A 10 -16.92 -12.11 -0.33
C LYS A 10 -16.73 -10.71 0.24
N LEU A 11 -15.70 -9.98 -0.22
CA LEU A 11 -15.45 -8.59 0.15
C LEU A 11 -16.36 -7.58 -0.58
N ALA A 12 -16.94 -7.92 -1.72
CA ALA A 12 -17.78 -7.04 -2.53
C ALA A 12 -19.11 -6.68 -1.84
N VAL A 13 -19.43 -7.34 -0.73
CA VAL A 13 -20.51 -6.94 0.19
C VAL A 13 -20.12 -5.68 1.00
N SER A 14 -18.82 -5.34 1.06
CA SER A 14 -18.28 -4.10 1.67
C SER A 14 -17.94 -3.06 0.58
N GLY A 15 -18.50 -1.86 0.68
CA GLY A 15 -18.47 -0.84 -0.39
C GLY A 15 -17.12 -0.18 -0.70
N LEU A 16 -16.02 -0.51 -0.01
CA LEU A 16 -14.67 0.00 -0.30
C LEU A 16 -13.56 -1.01 0.07
N VAL A 17 -12.61 -1.23 -0.84
CA VAL A 17 -11.32 -1.88 -0.53
C VAL A 17 -10.20 -0.85 -0.59
N THR A 18 -9.67 -0.48 0.57
CA THR A 18 -8.46 0.34 0.69
C THR A 18 -7.24 -0.58 0.77
N ALA A 19 -6.78 -1.04 -0.39
CA ALA A 19 -5.55 -1.80 -0.46
C ALA A 19 -4.33 -0.91 -0.15
N THR A 20 -3.84 -0.98 1.08
CA THR A 20 -2.66 -0.24 1.47
C THR A 20 -1.43 -0.81 0.79
N LEU A 21 -0.72 0.09 0.13
CA LEU A 21 0.35 -0.20 -0.82
C LEU A 21 1.66 -0.59 -0.14
N PHE A 22 1.61 -0.96 1.14
CA PHE A 22 2.64 -1.83 1.68
C PHE A 22 2.53 -3.22 1.01
N GLY A 23 1.33 -3.74 0.73
CA GLY A 23 1.19 -5.00 -0.03
C GLY A 23 1.81 -4.99 -1.44
N ILE A 24 1.85 -3.85 -2.15
CA ILE A 24 2.47 -3.81 -3.49
C ILE A 24 4.02 -3.76 -3.41
N TYR A 25 4.63 -3.19 -2.35
CA TYR A 25 6.07 -2.89 -2.32
C TYR A 25 6.89 -3.38 -1.12
N THR A 26 6.37 -3.69 0.07
CA THR A 26 7.21 -4.08 1.23
C THR A 26 7.72 -5.52 1.18
N CYS A 27 7.96 -5.94 -0.03
CA CYS A 27 8.07 -7.29 -0.44
C CYS A 27 8.98 -7.45 -1.65
N VAL A 28 9.64 -6.35 -2.05
CA VAL A 28 11.07 -6.48 -2.28
C VAL A 28 11.63 -7.20 -1.06
N ASP A 29 12.57 -8.09 -1.28
CA ASP A 29 13.60 -8.50 -0.33
C ASP A 29 14.30 -7.22 0.20
N GLY A 30 13.57 -6.36 0.91
CA GLY A 30 13.84 -4.93 1.06
C GLY A 30 15.11 -4.73 1.86
N THR A 31 15.34 -5.61 2.82
CA THR A 31 16.63 -5.70 3.51
C THR A 31 17.76 -6.12 2.58
N ARG A 32 17.57 -7.09 1.67
CA ARG A 32 18.66 -7.62 0.84
C ARG A 32 19.02 -6.75 -0.35
N HIS A 33 18.04 -6.25 -1.10
CA HIS A 33 18.31 -5.38 -2.25
C HIS A 33 18.77 -3.98 -1.84
N ILE A 34 18.34 -3.48 -0.66
CA ILE A 34 18.81 -2.18 -0.13
C ILE A 34 20.19 -2.33 0.51
N VAL A 35 20.51 -3.45 1.17
CA VAL A 35 21.89 -3.76 1.55
C VAL A 35 22.78 -3.87 0.32
N ALA A 36 22.31 -4.48 -0.78
CA ALA A 36 23.06 -4.54 -2.03
C ALA A 36 23.24 -3.16 -2.69
N ALA A 37 22.19 -2.33 -2.73
CA ALA A 37 22.25 -0.96 -3.24
C ALA A 37 23.16 -0.08 -2.39
N ARG A 38 23.13 -0.22 -1.06
CA ARG A 38 24.05 0.44 -0.13
C ARG A 38 25.48 -0.06 -0.26
N LYS A 39 25.69 -1.36 -0.48
CA LYS A 39 27.03 -1.90 -0.80
C LYS A 39 27.55 -1.30 -2.11
N LYS A 40 26.69 -1.13 -3.11
CA LYS A 40 27.05 -0.52 -4.40
C LYS A 40 27.36 0.97 -4.26
N GLU A 41 26.56 1.72 -3.50
CA GLU A 41 26.79 3.15 -3.25
C GLU A 41 28.01 3.37 -2.34
N ALA A 42 28.19 2.55 -1.30
CA ALA A 42 29.39 2.58 -0.46
C ALA A 42 30.65 2.24 -1.29
N ALA A 43 30.57 1.30 -2.22
CA ALA A 43 31.67 1.00 -3.15
C ALA A 43 31.95 2.18 -4.09
N ARG A 44 30.91 2.88 -4.58
CA ARG A 44 31.06 4.11 -5.38
C ARG A 44 31.74 5.23 -4.60
N MET A 45 31.29 5.48 -3.36
CA MET A 45 31.87 6.51 -2.49
C MET A 45 33.31 6.18 -2.09
N ALA A 46 33.60 4.90 -1.80
CA ALA A 46 34.97 4.45 -1.55
C ALA A 46 35.87 4.64 -2.78
N ALA A 47 35.38 4.37 -3.99
CA ALA A 47 36.12 4.64 -5.23
C ALA A 47 36.36 6.14 -5.47
N ALA A 48 35.50 7.01 -4.92
CA ALA A 48 35.64 8.46 -4.98
C ALA A 48 36.50 9.04 -3.82
N GLY A 49 37.01 8.22 -2.90
CA GLY A 49 37.76 8.68 -1.73
C GLY A 49 36.90 9.34 -0.65
N GLU A 50 35.59 9.16 -0.69
CA GLU A 50 34.63 9.76 0.25
C GLU A 50 34.29 8.79 1.39
N ALA A 51 34.15 9.32 2.60
CA ALA A 51 33.67 8.54 3.74
C ALA A 51 32.15 8.32 3.65
N PRO A 52 31.63 7.12 3.97
CA PRO A 52 30.19 6.86 3.94
C PRO A 52 29.49 7.71 4.99
N LYS A 53 28.48 8.48 4.56
CA LYS A 53 27.69 9.31 5.46
C LYS A 53 26.86 8.43 6.42
N PRO A 54 26.79 8.79 7.72
CA PRO A 54 25.93 8.08 8.66
C PRO A 54 24.46 8.26 8.27
N PRO A 55 23.61 7.24 8.51
CA PRO A 55 22.20 7.31 8.17
C PRO A 55 21.48 8.42 8.97
N PRO A 56 20.61 9.23 8.35
CA PRO A 56 19.81 10.21 9.07
C PRO A 56 18.90 9.56 10.12
N LYS A 57 18.68 10.22 11.25
CA LYS A 57 17.96 9.68 12.43
C LYS A 57 16.48 9.35 12.22
N HIS A 58 15.88 9.71 11.07
CA HIS A 58 14.49 9.44 10.69
C HIS A 58 14.34 8.47 9.51
N GLU A 59 15.42 7.78 9.15
CA GLU A 59 15.50 6.89 7.97
C GLU A 59 14.80 5.53 8.18
N LYS A 60 13.58 5.54 8.76
CA LYS A 60 12.72 4.35 8.83
C LYS A 60 11.88 4.16 7.56
N TYR A 61 11.86 5.15 6.67
CA TYR A 61 11.11 5.12 5.41
C TYR A 61 12.08 5.08 4.24
N PHE A 62 12.32 3.86 3.78
CA PHE A 62 13.20 3.50 2.66
C PHE A 62 12.83 4.28 1.39
N SER A 63 13.83 4.87 0.73
CA SER A 63 13.70 5.45 -0.62
C SER A 63 14.23 4.46 -1.66
N TRP A 64 13.49 4.30 -2.76
CA TRP A 64 13.88 3.47 -3.88
C TRP A 64 14.65 4.36 -4.86
N SER A 65 15.88 3.98 -5.18
CA SER A 65 16.76 4.79 -6.04
C SER A 65 16.68 4.42 -7.52
N GLY A 66 16.02 3.32 -7.86
CA GLY A 66 15.84 2.89 -9.25
C GLY A 66 14.65 3.57 -9.95
N THR A 67 14.44 3.18 -11.19
CA THR A 67 13.30 3.60 -12.02
C THR A 67 12.02 2.85 -11.63
N ALA A 68 10.87 3.36 -12.08
CA ALA A 68 9.59 2.67 -11.97
C ALA A 68 9.60 1.31 -12.69
N SER A 69 10.26 1.21 -13.84
CA SER A 69 10.34 -0.05 -14.62
C SER A 69 11.16 -1.12 -13.90
N GLU A 70 12.18 -0.73 -13.12
CA GLU A 70 12.92 -1.65 -12.27
C GLU A 70 12.07 -2.06 -11.06
N LEU A 71 11.41 -1.10 -10.41
CA LEU A 71 10.54 -1.38 -9.26
C LEU A 71 9.36 -2.28 -9.62
N LEU A 72 8.79 -2.12 -10.81
CA LEU A 72 7.69 -2.91 -11.35
C LEU A 72 7.96 -4.43 -11.27
N ARG A 73 9.22 -4.84 -11.48
CA ARG A 73 9.63 -6.26 -11.45
C ARG A 73 9.55 -6.89 -10.06
N HIS A 74 9.47 -6.05 -9.03
CA HIS A 74 9.39 -6.47 -7.64
C HIS A 74 7.97 -6.39 -7.07
N VAL A 75 6.98 -5.96 -7.87
CA VAL A 75 5.58 -5.99 -7.48
C VAL A 75 5.12 -7.43 -7.33
N ARG A 76 4.57 -7.78 -6.16
CA ARG A 76 4.08 -9.13 -5.91
C ARG A 76 2.90 -9.48 -6.84
N PRO A 77 2.91 -10.66 -7.49
CA PRO A 77 1.81 -11.09 -8.35
C PRO A 77 0.45 -11.12 -7.64
N GLU A 78 0.39 -11.54 -6.37
CA GLU A 78 -0.85 -11.67 -5.61
C GLU A 78 -1.51 -10.31 -5.37
N MET A 79 -0.70 -9.29 -5.05
CA MET A 79 -1.20 -7.95 -4.79
C MET A 79 -1.57 -7.22 -6.09
N ARG A 80 -0.83 -7.47 -7.18
CA ARG A 80 -1.24 -7.04 -8.51
C ARG A 80 -2.61 -7.63 -8.89
N GLN A 81 -2.80 -8.94 -8.69
CA GLN A 81 -4.05 -9.61 -9.03
C GLN A 81 -5.20 -9.10 -8.17
N LEU A 82 -4.99 -8.96 -6.86
CA LEU A 82 -5.98 -8.43 -5.94
C LEU A 82 -6.51 -7.06 -6.36
N LEU A 83 -5.63 -6.15 -6.78
CA LEU A 83 -6.04 -4.81 -7.22
C LEU A 83 -6.80 -4.84 -8.55
N ARG A 84 -6.38 -5.71 -9.48
CA ARG A 84 -7.13 -5.95 -10.73
C ARG A 84 -8.53 -6.44 -10.42
N ASP A 85 -8.64 -7.47 -9.58
CA ASP A 85 -9.91 -8.07 -9.19
C ASP A 85 -10.80 -7.03 -8.48
N ALA A 86 -10.23 -6.15 -7.65
CA ALA A 86 -10.98 -5.11 -6.93
C ALA A 86 -11.55 -4.06 -7.91
N LEU A 87 -10.75 -3.64 -8.88
CA LEU A 87 -11.18 -2.74 -9.94
C LEU A 87 -12.27 -3.38 -10.82
N ASP A 88 -12.11 -4.65 -11.19
CA ASP A 88 -13.10 -5.40 -11.98
C ASP A 88 -14.43 -5.58 -11.22
N ALA A 89 -14.36 -5.74 -9.90
CA ALA A 89 -15.52 -5.78 -9.01
C ALA A 89 -16.11 -4.39 -8.69
N GLN A 90 -15.64 -3.32 -9.38
CA GLN A 90 -16.09 -1.94 -9.19
C GLN A 90 -15.92 -1.42 -7.76
N MET A 91 -14.97 -1.97 -7.01
CA MET A 91 -14.59 -1.42 -5.72
C MET A 91 -13.76 -0.16 -5.95
N PHE A 92 -13.96 0.84 -5.11
CA PHE A 92 -13.02 1.95 -5.06
C PHE A 92 -11.67 1.44 -4.53
N VAL A 93 -10.58 1.90 -5.11
CA VAL A 93 -9.23 1.44 -4.75
C VAL A 93 -8.38 2.64 -4.38
N ALA A 94 -7.75 2.56 -3.22
CA ALA A 94 -6.77 3.53 -2.78
C ALA A 94 -5.50 2.86 -2.31
N ILE A 95 -4.39 3.46 -2.72
CA ILE A 95 -3.02 3.22 -2.34
C ILE A 95 -2.70 4.21 -1.22
N VAL A 96 -2.44 3.72 -0.02
CA VAL A 96 -1.93 4.56 1.08
C VAL A 96 -0.56 4.08 1.52
N THR A 97 0.34 5.00 1.87
CA THR A 97 1.74 4.68 2.20
C THR A 97 2.35 5.76 3.08
N LEU A 98 3.36 5.39 3.87
CA LEU A 98 4.19 6.35 4.60
C LEU A 98 5.40 6.83 3.76
N SER A 99 5.59 6.29 2.56
CA SER A 99 6.64 6.75 1.65
C SER A 99 6.30 8.12 1.05
N PRO A 100 7.29 9.04 0.93
CA PRO A 100 7.10 10.30 0.21
C PRO A 100 7.17 10.13 -1.32
N GLN A 101 7.54 8.96 -1.84
CA GLN A 101 7.82 8.73 -3.27
C GLN A 101 6.56 8.50 -4.11
N THR A 102 5.52 9.33 -3.92
CA THR A 102 4.22 9.17 -4.58
C THR A 102 4.31 9.26 -6.11
N SER A 103 5.25 10.06 -6.64
CA SER A 103 5.49 10.16 -8.09
C SER A 103 5.96 8.83 -8.70
N LEU A 104 6.93 8.17 -8.05
CA LEU A 104 7.41 6.85 -8.44
C LEU A 104 6.29 5.81 -8.36
N ILE A 105 5.53 5.82 -7.26
CA ILE A 105 4.41 4.91 -7.03
C ILE A 105 3.34 5.09 -8.12
N ARG A 106 3.03 6.33 -8.48
CA ARG A 106 2.09 6.66 -9.56
C ARG A 106 2.57 6.14 -10.90
N GLU A 107 3.86 6.27 -11.19
CA GLU A 107 4.44 5.76 -12.43
C GLU A 107 4.36 4.22 -12.52
N VAL A 108 4.70 3.50 -11.46
CA VAL A 108 4.54 2.04 -11.42
C VAL A 108 3.07 1.64 -11.53
N THR A 109 2.17 2.35 -10.85
CA THR A 109 0.72 2.11 -10.94
C THR A 109 0.22 2.28 -12.37
N ARG A 110 0.72 3.29 -13.10
CA ARG A 110 0.46 3.50 -14.53
C ARG A 110 0.99 2.36 -15.39
N LEU A 111 2.15 1.80 -15.07
CA LEU A 111 2.70 0.64 -15.78
C LEU A 111 1.89 -0.65 -15.52
N LEU A 112 1.37 -0.83 -14.29
CA LEU A 112 0.55 -1.99 -13.92
C LEU A 112 -0.86 -1.94 -14.54
N PHE A 113 -1.48 -0.76 -14.52
CA PHE A 113 -2.89 -0.55 -14.85
C PHE A 113 -3.04 0.62 -15.85
N PRO A 114 -2.53 0.51 -17.09
CA PRO A 114 -2.43 1.65 -18.01
C PRO A 114 -3.75 2.31 -18.37
N LYS A 115 -4.88 1.59 -18.26
CA LYS A 115 -6.22 2.12 -18.51
C LYS A 115 -6.92 2.66 -17.26
N ASP A 116 -6.58 2.14 -16.09
CA ASP A 116 -7.35 2.32 -14.86
C ASP A 116 -6.57 3.05 -13.75
N PHE A 117 -5.29 3.39 -13.95
CA PHE A 117 -4.45 3.99 -12.91
C PHE A 117 -5.01 5.30 -12.34
N GLN A 118 -5.84 6.02 -13.10
CA GLN A 118 -6.51 7.24 -12.65
C GLN A 118 -7.63 6.96 -11.64
N LEU A 119 -8.18 5.74 -11.63
CA LEU A 119 -9.20 5.30 -10.67
C LEU A 119 -8.59 4.96 -9.30
N ILE A 120 -7.26 4.90 -9.21
CA ILE A 120 -6.56 4.52 -7.98
C ILE A 120 -6.03 5.79 -7.30
N ILE A 121 -6.63 6.14 -6.16
CA ILE A 121 -6.16 7.27 -5.34
C ILE A 121 -4.85 6.89 -4.65
N ILE A 122 -3.89 7.81 -4.62
CA ILE A 122 -2.58 7.61 -3.97
C ILE A 122 -2.40 8.66 -2.86
N ARG A 123 -2.16 8.20 -1.63
CA ARG A 123 -1.78 9.03 -0.48
C ARG A 123 -0.47 8.56 0.13
N GLY A 124 0.57 9.36 -0.03
CA GLY A 124 1.88 9.15 0.58
C GLY A 124 2.30 10.33 1.45
N ASN A 125 3.48 10.27 2.08
CA ASN A 125 4.02 11.41 2.83
C ASN A 125 4.70 12.45 1.92
N ASP A 126 4.04 12.84 0.83
CA ASP A 126 4.60 13.76 -0.18
C ASP A 126 4.28 15.24 0.07
N GLY A 127 3.43 15.53 1.06
CA GLY A 127 3.04 16.89 1.43
C GLY A 127 2.04 17.57 0.48
N ASN A 128 1.51 16.85 -0.52
CA ASN A 128 0.62 17.43 -1.54
C ASN A 128 -0.87 17.28 -1.22
N TRP A 129 -1.21 16.77 -0.04
CA TRP A 129 -2.58 16.62 0.44
C TRP A 129 -2.64 16.92 1.93
N PHE A 130 -3.86 17.17 2.41
CA PHE A 130 -4.13 17.50 3.80
C PHE A 130 -5.37 16.73 4.28
N TYR A 131 -5.37 16.33 5.54
CA TYR A 131 -6.53 15.80 6.24
C TYR A 131 -6.87 16.71 7.41
N GLY A 132 -8.02 17.38 7.33
CA GLY A 132 -8.51 18.32 8.35
C GLY A 132 -9.52 17.74 9.34
N GLY A 133 -9.81 16.44 9.25
CA GLY A 133 -10.78 15.79 10.11
C GLY A 133 -10.25 15.51 11.52
N GLN A 134 -11.16 15.12 12.41
CA GLN A 134 -10.87 14.83 13.84
C GLN A 134 -10.53 13.35 14.09
N GLY A 135 -10.20 12.59 13.04
CA GLY A 135 -9.82 11.19 13.14
C GLY A 135 -8.45 10.99 13.81
N SER A 136 -8.08 9.73 14.04
CA SER A 136 -6.75 9.37 14.56
C SER A 136 -5.65 9.87 13.63
N SER A 137 -4.59 10.44 14.23
CA SER A 137 -3.35 10.82 13.54
C SER A 137 -2.29 9.71 13.53
N ARG A 138 -2.60 8.53 14.10
CA ARG A 138 -1.66 7.42 14.22
C ARG A 138 -1.56 6.62 12.93
N GLY A 139 -0.35 6.15 12.62
CA GLY A 139 -0.08 5.26 11.49
C GLY A 139 -0.60 5.84 10.17
N LYS A 140 -1.33 5.02 9.41
CA LYS A 140 -1.90 5.38 8.10
C LYS A 140 -3.33 5.94 8.18
N GLN A 141 -3.85 6.19 9.37
CA GLN A 141 -5.23 6.66 9.53
C GLN A 141 -5.53 7.98 8.79
N PRO A 142 -4.63 9.00 8.81
CA PRO A 142 -4.84 10.21 8.01
C PRO A 142 -4.86 9.96 6.49
N HIS A 143 -4.00 9.06 6.01
CA HIS A 143 -3.93 8.69 4.59
C HIS A 143 -5.20 7.97 4.14
N ILE A 144 -5.68 7.02 4.95
CA ILE A 144 -6.95 6.31 4.71
C ILE A 144 -8.09 7.30 4.68
N ALA A 145 -8.19 8.18 5.68
CA ALA A 145 -9.28 9.16 5.76
C ALA A 145 -9.28 10.12 4.57
N SER A 146 -8.12 10.67 4.19
CA SER A 146 -8.00 11.55 3.03
C SER A 146 -8.32 10.86 1.70
N ALA A 147 -7.96 9.58 1.56
CA ALA A 147 -8.30 8.79 0.37
C ALA A 147 -9.81 8.52 0.30
N VAL A 148 -10.42 8.20 1.45
CA VAL A 148 -11.87 8.01 1.59
C VAL A 148 -12.63 9.28 1.24
N GLU A 149 -12.20 10.45 1.70
CA GLU A 149 -12.82 11.74 1.38
C GLU A 149 -12.77 12.01 -0.14
N GLU A 150 -11.61 11.81 -0.79
CA GLU A 150 -11.47 12.00 -2.23
C GLU A 150 -12.36 11.03 -3.02
N LEU A 151 -12.37 9.74 -2.66
CA LEU A 151 -13.20 8.74 -3.32
C LEU A 151 -14.69 9.00 -3.12
N SER A 152 -15.10 9.37 -1.90
CA SER A 152 -16.49 9.69 -1.58
C SER A 152 -16.98 10.87 -2.41
N HIS A 153 -16.15 11.91 -2.54
CA HIS A 153 -16.47 13.09 -3.33
C HIS A 153 -16.49 12.79 -4.84
N ALA A 154 -15.44 12.14 -5.36
CA ALA A 154 -15.30 11.85 -6.78
C ALA A 154 -16.41 10.95 -7.33
N HIS A 155 -16.97 10.07 -6.49
CA HIS A 155 -17.96 9.08 -6.89
C HIS A 155 -19.33 9.25 -6.24
N ALA A 156 -19.55 10.34 -5.50
CA ALA A 156 -20.76 10.56 -4.69
C ALA A 156 -21.14 9.34 -3.82
N ALA A 157 -20.12 8.66 -3.27
CA ALA A 157 -20.27 7.41 -2.55
C ALA A 157 -20.24 7.62 -1.04
N GLN A 158 -21.02 6.81 -0.31
CA GLN A 158 -20.98 6.78 1.15
C GLN A 158 -19.97 5.74 1.63
N ILE A 159 -18.75 6.20 1.89
CA ILE A 159 -17.68 5.36 2.38
C ILE A 159 -17.48 5.64 3.87
N SER A 160 -17.58 4.59 4.69
CA SER A 160 -17.36 4.62 6.14
C SER A 160 -16.19 3.74 6.55
N ARG A 161 -15.70 3.87 7.78
CA ARG A 161 -14.65 2.99 8.33
C ARG A 161 -15.02 1.50 8.25
N ARG A 162 -16.28 1.16 8.53
CA ARG A 162 -16.81 -0.21 8.45
C ARG A 162 -16.91 -0.76 7.03
N SER A 163 -17.03 0.11 6.04
CA SER A 163 -17.01 -0.30 4.63
C SER A 163 -15.61 -0.24 4.05
N THR A 164 -14.59 0.16 4.82
CA THR A 164 -13.20 0.25 4.40
C THR A 164 -12.41 -0.98 4.85
N LEU A 165 -11.72 -1.64 3.94
CA LEU A 165 -10.74 -2.69 4.24
C LEU A 165 -9.31 -2.20 4.06
N LEU A 166 -8.47 -2.31 5.10
CA LEU A 166 -7.02 -2.15 5.07
C LEU A 166 -6.33 -3.51 4.82
N ILE A 167 -5.41 -3.57 3.86
CA ILE A 167 -4.49 -4.71 3.70
C ILE A 167 -3.06 -4.22 3.86
N ASP A 168 -2.36 -4.68 4.89
CA ASP A 168 -1.02 -4.21 5.28
C ASP A 168 -0.18 -5.38 5.78
N ASP A 169 1.14 -5.33 5.64
CA ASP A 169 2.04 -6.35 6.17
C ASP A 169 2.63 -5.97 7.54
N ASP A 170 2.38 -4.75 8.00
CA ASP A 170 2.79 -4.29 9.33
C ASP A 170 1.66 -4.46 10.35
N ALA A 171 1.91 -5.29 11.37
CA ALA A 171 0.93 -5.60 12.41
C ALA A 171 0.49 -4.39 13.23
N GLN A 172 1.33 -3.35 13.38
CA GLN A 172 0.93 -2.13 14.09
C GLN A 172 -0.07 -1.32 13.27
N ASN A 173 0.12 -1.22 11.94
CA ASN A 173 -0.86 -0.59 11.05
C ASN A 173 -2.21 -1.31 11.09
N ILE A 174 -2.19 -2.65 11.10
CA ILE A 174 -3.40 -3.48 11.24
C ILE A 174 -4.10 -3.21 12.57
N ASN A 175 -3.38 -3.26 13.69
CA ASN A 175 -3.94 -2.97 15.01
C ASN A 175 -4.52 -1.56 15.09
N ASP A 176 -3.78 -0.56 14.61
CA ASP A 176 -4.24 0.83 14.60
C ASP A 176 -5.52 0.99 13.77
N ALA A 177 -5.66 0.28 12.64
CA ALA A 177 -6.88 0.30 11.85
C ALA A 177 -8.08 -0.36 12.55
N LEU A 178 -7.89 -1.55 13.12
CA LEU A 178 -8.94 -2.26 13.84
C LEU A 178 -9.45 -1.46 15.04
N VAL A 179 -8.54 -0.88 15.84
CA VAL A 179 -8.91 -0.01 16.98
C VAL A 179 -9.69 1.23 16.54
N ASN A 180 -9.44 1.71 15.30
CA ASN A 180 -10.19 2.83 14.73
C ASN A 180 -11.50 2.41 14.03
N GLY A 181 -11.83 1.11 13.99
CA GLY A 181 -13.05 0.59 13.37
C GLY A 181 -12.98 0.42 11.86
N VAL A 182 -11.76 0.35 11.30
CA VAL A 182 -11.49 0.00 9.90
C VAL A 182 -11.24 -1.51 9.83
N ASN A 183 -11.89 -2.21 8.89
CA ASN A 183 -11.60 -3.63 8.68
C ASN A 183 -10.15 -3.78 8.25
N ALA A 184 -9.44 -4.81 8.69
CA ALA A 184 -8.04 -4.97 8.32
C ALA A 184 -7.61 -6.44 8.19
N ILE A 185 -6.75 -6.72 7.22
CA ILE A 185 -6.13 -8.03 7.02
C ILE A 185 -4.62 -7.86 7.00
N LEU A 186 -3.95 -8.60 7.89
CA LEU A 186 -2.50 -8.73 7.87
C LEU A 186 -2.07 -9.60 6.69
N TYR A 187 -1.33 -9.01 5.75
CA TYR A 187 -0.71 -9.72 4.65
C TYR A 187 0.65 -10.28 5.07
N ALA A 188 0.76 -11.60 5.14
CA ALA A 188 2.01 -12.32 5.38
C ALA A 188 2.51 -12.94 4.07
N PRO A 189 3.56 -12.41 3.43
CA PRO A 189 4.01 -12.88 2.12
C PRO A 189 4.48 -14.33 2.08
N HIS A 190 5.00 -14.82 3.21
CA HIS A 190 5.45 -16.19 3.37
C HIS A 190 4.29 -17.18 3.61
N ASP A 191 3.08 -16.65 3.81
CA ASP A 191 1.86 -17.43 3.92
C ASP A 191 0.75 -16.79 3.07
N PRO A 192 0.71 -17.09 1.76
CA PRO A 192 -0.30 -16.54 0.85
C PRO A 192 -1.75 -16.83 1.26
N SER A 193 -1.98 -17.84 2.12
CA SER A 193 -3.32 -18.18 2.61
C SER A 193 -3.83 -17.21 3.69
N CYS A 194 -3.00 -16.30 4.19
CA CYS A 194 -3.38 -15.25 5.14
C CYS A 194 -4.54 -14.39 4.64
N LEU A 195 -4.57 -14.05 3.34
CA LEU A 195 -5.66 -13.27 2.74
C LEU A 195 -7.00 -14.01 2.80
N GLN A 196 -6.98 -15.32 2.52
CA GLN A 196 -8.19 -16.15 2.55
C GLN A 196 -8.76 -16.26 3.96
N ARG A 197 -7.89 -16.46 4.96
CA ARG A 197 -8.29 -16.50 6.37
C ARG A 197 -8.80 -15.15 6.86
N GLY A 198 -8.12 -14.06 6.48
CA GLY A 198 -8.54 -12.71 6.80
C GLY A 198 -9.95 -12.40 6.28
N VAL A 199 -10.25 -12.79 5.04
CA VAL A 199 -11.60 -12.61 4.48
C VAL A 199 -12.64 -13.52 5.15
N ALA A 200 -12.29 -14.76 5.48
CA ALA A 200 -13.20 -15.62 6.23
C ALA A 200 -13.60 -14.98 7.57
N ALA A 201 -12.64 -14.39 8.30
CA ALA A 201 -12.89 -13.72 9.57
C ALA A 201 -13.78 -12.47 9.45
N LEU A 202 -13.80 -11.78 8.29
CA LEU A 202 -14.68 -10.64 8.05
C LEU A 202 -16.14 -11.05 7.82
N GLY A 203 -16.40 -12.29 7.38
CA GLY A 203 -17.76 -12.79 7.14
C GLY A 203 -18.44 -13.37 8.38
N GLU A 204 -17.70 -13.56 9.48
CA GLU A 204 -18.20 -14.07 10.76
C GLU A 204 -18.48 -12.96 11.80
N ALA A 205 -18.15 -11.71 11.48
CA ALA A 205 -18.28 -10.53 12.34
C ALA A 205 -19.52 -9.68 12.01
#